data_AF-A0AAV7QR58-F1
#
_entry.id   AF-A0AAV7QR58-F1
#
_cell.length_a   1.000
_cell.length_b   1.000
_cell.length_c   1.000
_cell.angle_alpha   90.00
_cell.angle_beta   90.00
_cell.angle_gamma   90.00
#
_symmetry.space_group_name_H-M   'P 1'
#
loop_
_entity.id
_entity.type
_entity.pdbx_description
1 polymer ?
#
loop_
_entity_poly.entity_id
_entity_poly.type
_entity_poly.pdbx_seq_one_letter_code
_entity_poly.pdbx_strand_id
1 'polypeptide(L)'
;MATKPALSSPVTLPADPRAVDATDRLLQEITAVGRRLEVMDLKISDLSTDSASIRTDIACFCEKVMDLDQSLTTVEEHVVMVPEHDAELQTLRAQITDLEDRSRRDNVRFFGIPEHKEGTDIKAFLKSLLPELTGLVL
;
A
#
# COMPACT_ATOMS: atom_id res chain seq x y z
N MET A 1 100.34 -35.71 -21.41
CA MET A 1 99.92 -35.98 -20.02
C MET A 1 99.70 -34.65 -19.32
N ALA A 2 98.54 -34.49 -18.66
CA ALA A 2 98.16 -33.47 -17.65
C ALA A 2 98.20 -31.99 -18.11
N THR A 3 97.30 -31.07 -17.74
CA THR A 3 96.47 -30.98 -16.53
C THR A 3 95.31 -29.99 -16.76
N LYS A 4 94.14 -30.32 -16.20
CA LYS A 4 92.89 -29.53 -16.12
C LYS A 4 93.04 -28.35 -15.13
N PRO A 5 92.51 -27.13 -15.40
CA PRO A 5 92.28 -26.16 -14.35
C PRO A 5 90.80 -26.12 -13.93
N ALA A 6 90.60 -25.93 -12.63
CA ALA A 6 89.34 -26.06 -11.91
C ALA A 6 88.43 -24.83 -12.06
N LEU A 7 87.12 -25.06 -12.12
CA LEU A 7 86.09 -24.04 -11.96
C LEU A 7 86.13 -23.51 -10.53
N SER A 8 86.33 -22.19 -10.40
CA SER A 8 86.32 -21.45 -9.14
C SER A 8 84.92 -21.43 -8.53
N SER A 9 84.84 -21.76 -7.24
CA SER A 9 83.66 -21.72 -6.38
C SER A 9 82.98 -20.34 -6.38
N PRO A 10 81.66 -20.25 -6.10
CA PRO A 10 80.95 -18.99 -6.07
C PRO A 10 81.42 -18.14 -4.88
N VAL A 11 81.74 -16.87 -5.16
CA VAL A 11 82.11 -15.87 -4.16
C VAL A 11 80.89 -15.55 -3.30
N THR A 12 80.87 -16.01 -2.04
CA THR A 12 79.92 -15.54 -1.04
C THR A 12 80.46 -14.24 -0.44
N LEU A 13 79.86 -13.11 -0.85
CA LEU A 13 80.10 -11.80 -0.24
C LEU A 13 79.59 -11.80 1.22
N PRO A 14 80.35 -11.27 2.18
CA PRO A 14 79.87 -11.13 3.56
C PRO A 14 78.75 -10.07 3.60
N ALA A 15 77.56 -10.48 4.04
CA ALA A 15 76.42 -9.59 4.22
C ALA A 15 76.71 -8.60 5.36
N ASP A 16 76.57 -7.30 5.08
CA ASP A 16 76.63 -6.25 6.10
C ASP A 16 75.40 -6.38 7.03
N PRO A 17 75.58 -6.66 8.34
CA PRO A 17 74.47 -6.89 9.26
C PRO A 17 73.50 -5.70 9.37
N ARG A 18 73.94 -4.48 9.04
CA ARG A 18 73.05 -3.30 8.99
C ARG A 18 72.11 -3.29 7.78
N ALA A 19 72.55 -3.86 6.66
CA ALA A 19 71.72 -3.98 5.47
C ALA A 19 70.62 -5.04 5.65
N VAL A 20 70.93 -6.11 6.39
CA VAL A 20 69.98 -7.20 6.69
C VAL A 20 68.82 -6.71 7.58
N ASP A 21 69.12 -5.91 8.61
CA ASP A 21 68.10 -5.33 9.51
C ASP A 21 67.15 -4.36 8.80
N ALA A 22 67.68 -3.55 7.87
CA ALA A 22 66.86 -2.66 7.03
C ALA A 22 65.93 -3.44 6.09
N THR A 23 66.40 -4.55 5.51
CA THR A 23 65.55 -5.41 4.67
C THR A 23 64.47 -6.12 5.46
N ASP A 24 64.76 -6.60 6.67
CA ASP A 24 63.76 -7.25 7.53
C ASP A 24 62.66 -6.29 7.97
N ARG A 25 63.02 -5.04 8.27
CA ARG A 25 62.07 -3.98 8.59
C ARG A 25 61.13 -3.65 7.43
N LEU A 26 61.67 -3.56 6.20
CA LEU A 26 60.84 -3.35 5.00
C LEU A 26 59.92 -4.56 4.74
N LEU A 27 60.39 -5.78 4.97
CA LEU A 27 59.57 -6.99 4.85
C LEU A 27 58.41 -6.97 5.86
N GLN A 28 58.67 -6.51 7.08
CA GLN A 28 57.64 -6.35 8.11
C GLN A 28 56.59 -5.30 7.72
N GLU A 29 56.99 -4.18 7.14
CA GLU A 29 56.06 -3.16 6.65
C GLU A 29 55.24 -3.66 5.45
N ILE A 30 55.86 -4.37 4.50
CA ILE A 30 55.16 -4.99 3.35
C ILE A 30 54.11 -6.00 3.84
N THR A 31 54.47 -6.87 4.79
CA THR A 31 53.52 -7.83 5.36
C THR A 31 52.39 -7.14 6.14
N ALA A 32 52.67 -6.04 6.85
CA ALA A 32 51.65 -5.25 7.53
C ALA A 32 50.69 -4.57 6.53
N VAL A 33 51.21 -4.03 5.42
CA VAL A 33 50.39 -3.47 4.33
C VAL A 33 49.54 -4.55 3.67
N GLY A 34 50.11 -5.74 3.42
CA GLY A 34 49.38 -6.88 2.88
C GLY A 34 48.16 -7.26 3.71
N ARG A 35 48.31 -7.39 5.03
CA ARG A 35 47.17 -7.64 5.94
C ARG A 35 46.12 -6.55 5.91
N ARG A 36 46.53 -5.28 5.79
CA ARG A 36 45.58 -4.15 5.70
C ARG A 36 44.79 -4.19 4.40
N LEU A 37 45.41 -4.59 3.29
CA LEU A 37 44.74 -4.79 2.01
C LEU A 37 43.70 -5.91 2.10
N GLU A 38 44.05 -7.05 2.68
CA GLU A 38 43.09 -8.16 2.91
C GLU A 38 41.86 -7.71 3.72
N VAL A 39 42.07 -6.92 4.78
CA VAL A 39 40.97 -6.37 5.58
C VAL A 39 40.11 -5.38 4.77
N MET A 40 40.72 -4.57 3.90
CA MET A 40 39.96 -3.67 3.03
C MET A 40 39.15 -4.45 1.99
N ASP A 41 39.70 -5.52 1.42
CA ASP A 41 39.01 -6.37 0.45
C ASP A 41 37.77 -7.01 1.08
N LEU A 42 37.87 -7.48 2.33
CA LEU A 42 36.70 -7.97 3.09
C LEU A 42 35.65 -6.87 3.26
N LYS A 43 36.03 -5.67 3.71
CA LYS A 43 35.09 -4.55 3.87
C LYS A 43 34.44 -4.10 2.56
N ILE A 44 35.19 -4.12 1.46
CA ILE A 44 34.65 -3.80 0.13
C ILE A 44 33.66 -4.87 -0.30
N SER A 45 33.94 -6.14 -0.02
CA SER A 45 33.00 -7.24 -0.26
C SER A 45 31.72 -7.07 0.56
N ASP A 46 31.83 -6.75 1.86
CA ASP A 46 30.68 -6.53 2.75
C ASP A 46 29.82 -5.35 2.26
N LEU A 47 30.45 -4.22 1.91
CA LEU A 47 29.74 -3.07 1.34
C LEU A 47 29.06 -3.39 0.00
N SER A 48 29.68 -4.25 -0.82
CA SER A 48 29.09 -4.73 -2.06
C SER A 48 27.83 -5.56 -1.79
N THR A 49 27.86 -6.42 -0.78
CA THR A 49 26.70 -7.20 -0.34
C THR A 49 25.59 -6.32 0.24
N ASP A 50 25.92 -5.37 1.11
CA ASP A 50 24.95 -4.43 1.68
C ASP A 50 24.30 -3.58 0.57
N SER A 51 25.10 -3.12 -0.39
CA SER A 51 24.60 -2.38 -1.56
C SER A 51 23.65 -3.24 -2.41
N ALA A 52 23.92 -4.54 -2.56
CA ALA A 52 23.01 -5.45 -3.24
C ALA A 52 21.70 -5.67 -2.48
N SER A 53 21.75 -5.75 -1.15
CA SER A 53 20.55 -5.82 -0.31
C SER A 53 19.71 -4.56 -0.47
N ILE A 54 20.32 -3.38 -0.34
CA ILE A 54 19.62 -2.09 -0.47
C ILE A 54 18.95 -1.96 -1.84
N ARG A 55 19.61 -2.39 -2.93
CA ARG A 55 18.99 -2.38 -4.27
C ARG A 55 17.74 -3.25 -4.33
N THR A 56 17.77 -4.42 -3.69
CA THR A 56 16.62 -5.32 -3.61
C THR A 56 15.48 -4.70 -2.80
N ASP A 57 15.81 -4.10 -1.65
CA ASP A 57 14.82 -3.44 -0.79
C ASP A 57 14.17 -2.25 -1.50
N ILE A 58 14.95 -1.43 -2.21
CA ILE A 58 14.45 -0.33 -3.04
C ILE A 58 13.51 -0.85 -4.13
N ALA A 59 13.88 -1.94 -4.82
CA ALA A 59 13.02 -2.52 -5.85
C ALA A 59 11.67 -2.98 -5.26
N CYS A 60 11.70 -3.62 -4.09
CA CYS A 60 10.48 -4.03 -3.37
C CYS A 60 9.63 -2.82 -2.93
N PHE A 61 10.26 -1.75 -2.46
CA PHE A 61 9.53 -0.53 -2.09
C PHE A 61 8.90 0.14 -3.31
N CYS A 62 9.60 0.20 -4.45
CA CYS A 62 9.03 0.74 -5.69
C CYS A 62 7.77 -0.05 -6.10
N GLU A 63 7.81 -1.38 -6.04
CA GLU A 63 6.65 -2.23 -6.35
C GLU A 63 5.46 -1.91 -5.44
N LYS A 64 5.68 -1.85 -4.11
CA LYS A 64 4.63 -1.50 -3.15
C LYS A 64 4.05 -0.12 -3.37
N VAL A 65 4.88 0.86 -3.73
CA VAL A 65 4.41 2.22 -4.04
C VAL A 65 3.54 2.21 -5.29
N MET A 66 3.91 1.46 -6.33
CA MET A 66 3.08 1.32 -7.53
C MET A 66 1.72 0.69 -7.22
N ASP A 67 1.68 -0.35 -6.39
CA ASP A 67 0.43 -0.99 -5.97
C ASP A 67 -0.48 -0.05 -5.16
N LEU A 68 0.14 0.77 -4.29
CA LEU A 68 -0.57 1.78 -3.51
C LEU A 68 -1.10 2.91 -4.41
N ASP A 69 -0.32 3.39 -5.37
CA ASP A 69 -0.74 4.42 -6.32
C ASP A 69 -1.92 3.92 -7.17
N GLN A 70 -1.88 2.67 -7.62
CA GLN A 70 -2.97 2.06 -8.36
C GLN A 70 -4.24 1.93 -7.50
N SER A 71 -4.08 1.49 -6.25
CA SER A 71 -5.20 1.36 -5.31
C SER A 71 -5.80 2.73 -4.95
N LEU A 72 -4.95 3.74 -4.78
CA LEU A 72 -5.36 5.12 -4.52
C LEU A 72 -6.15 5.68 -5.70
N THR A 73 -5.67 5.48 -6.92
CA THR A 73 -6.38 5.91 -8.14
C THR A 73 -7.80 5.32 -8.20
N THR A 74 -7.96 4.04 -7.88
CA THR A 74 -9.29 3.39 -7.83
C THR A 74 -10.17 3.97 -6.72
N VAL A 75 -9.61 4.21 -5.52
CA VAL A 75 -10.36 4.83 -4.42
C VAL A 75 -10.79 6.25 -4.77
N GLU A 76 -9.92 7.04 -5.38
CA GLU A 76 -10.22 8.40 -5.83
C GLU A 76 -11.37 8.41 -6.84
N GLU A 77 -11.38 7.49 -7.80
CA GLU A 77 -12.49 7.32 -8.74
C GLU A 77 -13.81 7.03 -7.99
N HIS A 78 -13.81 6.08 -7.05
CA HIS A 78 -15.02 5.78 -6.27
C HIS A 78 -15.50 6.96 -5.44
N VAL A 79 -14.60 7.72 -4.81
CA VAL A 79 -14.94 8.90 -4.00
C VAL A 79 -15.62 9.98 -4.84
N VAL A 80 -15.17 10.18 -6.09
CA VAL A 80 -15.79 11.14 -7.02
C VAL A 80 -17.20 10.70 -7.42
N MET A 81 -17.47 9.40 -7.53
CA MET A 81 -18.79 8.87 -7.91
C MET A 81 -19.85 8.91 -6.78
N VAL A 82 -19.42 8.91 -5.51
CA VAL A 82 -20.35 8.95 -4.36
C VAL A 82 -21.37 10.11 -4.43
N PRO A 83 -20.98 11.39 -4.62
CA PRO A 83 -21.93 12.49 -4.69
C PRO A 83 -22.89 12.39 -5.89
N GLU A 84 -22.45 11.83 -7.01
CA GLU A 84 -23.30 11.61 -8.18
C GLU A 84 -24.38 10.58 -7.86
N HIS A 85 -24.01 9.42 -7.30
CA HIS A 85 -24.96 8.42 -6.86
C HIS A 85 -25.92 8.94 -5.78
N ASP A 86 -25.44 9.78 -4.84
CA ASP A 86 -26.31 10.40 -3.84
C ASP A 86 -27.34 11.33 -4.46
N ALA A 87 -26.96 12.11 -5.48
CA ALA A 87 -27.89 12.97 -6.21
C ALA A 87 -28.93 12.16 -7.00
N GLU A 88 -28.51 11.07 -7.63
CA GLU A 88 -29.40 10.13 -8.31
C GLU A 88 -30.39 9.49 -7.34
N LEU A 89 -29.91 9.03 -6.18
CA LEU A 89 -30.75 8.45 -5.13
C LEU A 89 -31.77 9.45 -4.59
N GLN A 90 -31.38 10.71 -4.39
CA GLN A 90 -32.32 11.76 -3.98
C GLN A 90 -33.39 11.99 -5.04
N THR A 91 -33.00 12.02 -6.32
CA THR A 91 -33.93 12.18 -7.45
C THR A 91 -34.92 11.02 -7.53
N LEU A 92 -34.43 9.78 -7.44
CA LEU A 92 -35.26 8.58 -7.44
C LEU A 92 -36.21 8.54 -6.25
N ARG A 93 -35.74 8.92 -5.06
CA ARG A 93 -36.61 9.02 -3.87
C ARG A 93 -37.73 10.03 -4.07
N ALA A 94 -37.43 11.21 -4.61
CA ALA A 94 -38.44 12.23 -4.90
C ALA A 94 -39.48 11.73 -5.91
N GLN A 95 -39.04 11.02 -6.96
CA GLN A 95 -39.95 10.41 -7.94
C GLN A 95 -40.85 9.34 -7.31
N ILE A 96 -40.29 8.48 -6.46
CA ILE A 96 -41.08 7.46 -5.73
C ILE A 96 -42.11 8.15 -4.85
N THR A 97 -41.73 9.17 -4.08
CA THR A 97 -42.66 9.91 -3.23
C THR A 97 -43.79 10.55 -4.05
N ASP A 98 -43.50 11.20 -5.18
CA ASP A 98 -44.55 11.76 -6.05
C ASP A 98 -45.50 10.66 -6.56
N LEU A 99 -44.96 9.51 -6.98
CA LEU A 99 -45.78 8.39 -7.45
C LEU A 99 -46.67 7.82 -6.34
N GLU A 100 -46.15 7.69 -5.12
CA GLU A 100 -46.92 7.23 -3.97
C GLU A 100 -48.03 8.22 -3.59
N ASP A 101 -47.70 9.52 -3.55
CA ASP A 101 -48.67 10.58 -3.24
C ASP A 101 -49.77 10.65 -4.29
N ARG A 102 -49.42 10.49 -5.58
CA ARG A 102 -50.39 10.42 -6.67
C ARG A 102 -51.26 9.18 -6.59
N SER A 103 -50.67 8.03 -6.26
CA SER A 103 -51.43 6.79 -6.09
C SER A 103 -52.39 6.85 -4.90
N ARG A 104 -52.08 7.63 -3.86
CA ARG A 104 -52.89 7.75 -2.64
C ARG A 104 -53.73 9.01 -2.60
N ARG A 105 -53.69 9.85 -3.63
CA ARG A 105 -54.33 11.17 -3.69
C ARG A 105 -55.81 11.13 -3.34
N ASP A 106 -56.50 10.09 -3.80
CA ASP A 106 -57.95 9.95 -3.61
C ASP A 106 -58.30 9.14 -2.36
N ASN A 107 -57.30 8.67 -1.60
CA ASN A 107 -57.52 7.90 -0.39
C ASN A 107 -57.78 8.84 0.78
N VAL A 108 -58.89 8.64 1.47
CA VAL A 108 -59.25 9.37 2.70
C VAL A 108 -58.99 8.47 3.91
N ARG A 109 -58.29 9.00 4.92
CA ARG A 109 -58.10 8.34 6.21
C ARG A 109 -59.04 8.95 7.25
N PHE A 110 -59.89 8.12 7.84
CA PHE A 110 -60.75 8.52 8.96
C PHE A 110 -60.05 8.22 10.28
N PHE A 111 -59.95 9.22 11.15
CA PHE A 111 -59.37 9.09 12.49
C PHE A 111 -60.45 9.28 13.56
N GLY A 112 -60.31 8.60 14.70
CA GLY A 112 -61.22 8.76 15.84
C GLY A 112 -62.57 8.06 15.71
N ILE A 113 -62.73 7.15 14.74
CA ILE A 113 -63.91 6.26 14.67
C ILE A 113 -63.67 5.08 15.62
N PRO A 114 -64.53 4.86 16.63
CA PRO A 114 -64.39 3.70 17.51
C PRO A 114 -64.61 2.40 16.73
N GLU A 115 -63.85 1.37 17.10
CA GLU A 115 -63.91 0.06 16.45
C GLU A 115 -65.33 -0.53 16.52
N HIS A 116 -65.72 -1.26 15.47
CA HIS A 116 -67.03 -1.91 15.31
C HIS A 116 -68.26 -0.98 15.17
N LYS A 117 -68.08 0.35 15.14
CA LYS A 117 -69.21 1.28 14.92
C LYS A 117 -69.82 1.17 13.51
N GLU A 118 -69.04 0.68 12.56
CA GLU A 118 -69.43 0.43 11.17
C GLU A 118 -70.36 -0.78 10.98
N GLY A 119 -70.42 -1.70 11.95
CA GLY A 119 -71.21 -2.93 11.85
C GLY A 119 -70.73 -3.83 10.70
N THR A 120 -71.66 -4.41 9.94
CA THR A 120 -71.37 -5.38 8.87
C THR A 120 -71.14 -4.74 7.50
N ASP A 121 -71.58 -3.48 7.28
CA ASP A 121 -71.48 -2.78 6.00
C ASP A 121 -70.93 -1.34 6.13
N ILE A 122 -69.63 -1.22 5.84
CA ILE A 122 -68.89 0.05 5.79
C ILE A 122 -69.51 1.07 4.82
N LYS A 123 -70.11 0.64 3.70
CA LYS A 123 -70.65 1.57 2.71
C LYS A 123 -71.90 2.26 3.23
N ALA A 124 -72.77 1.52 3.90
CA ALA A 124 -73.96 2.07 4.54
C ALA A 124 -73.58 3.06 5.66
N PHE A 125 -72.59 2.68 6.47
CA PHE A 125 -72.07 3.56 7.53
C PHE A 125 -71.47 4.86 6.99
N LEU A 126 -70.65 4.81 5.94
CA LEU A 126 -70.08 6.01 5.32
C LEU A 126 -71.15 6.92 4.72
N LYS A 127 -72.21 6.36 4.13
CA LYS A 127 -73.34 7.14 3.60
C LYS A 127 -74.10 7.92 4.68
N SER A 128 -74.19 7.40 5.90
CA SER A 128 -74.79 8.14 7.02
C SER A 128 -73.80 9.11 7.68
N LEU A 129 -72.51 8.75 7.75
CA LEU A 129 -71.50 9.51 8.46
C LEU A 129 -71.06 10.77 7.69
N LEU A 130 -70.91 10.70 6.37
CA LEU A 130 -70.42 11.83 5.56
C LEU A 130 -71.35 13.05 5.61
N PRO A 131 -72.68 12.92 5.48
CA PRO A 131 -73.61 14.05 5.64
C PRO A 131 -73.58 14.64 7.06
N GLU A 132 -73.44 13.80 8.08
CA GLU A 132 -73.38 14.24 9.49
C GLU A 132 -72.12 15.07 9.78
N LEU A 133 -70.98 14.70 9.19
CA LEU A 133 -69.70 15.41 9.35
C LEU A 133 -69.60 16.69 8.52
N THR A 134 -70.15 16.69 7.31
CA THR A 134 -69.96 17.79 6.35
C THR A 134 -71.12 18.79 6.31
N GLY A 135 -72.28 18.45 6.88
CA GLY A 135 -73.50 19.26 6.79
C GLY A 135 -74.07 19.35 5.37
N LEU A 136 -73.51 18.60 4.42
CA LEU A 136 -73.95 18.52 3.04
C LEU A 136 -74.84 17.29 2.86
N VAL A 137 -75.99 17.46 2.22
CA VAL A 137 -76.82 16.34 1.78
C VAL A 137 -76.18 15.75 0.52
N LEU A 138 -75.65 14.52 0.64
CA LEU A 138 -75.07 13.73 -0.44
C LEU A 138 -76.11 12.88 -1.17
#